data_AF-A0AB33A6D4-F1
#
_entry.id   AF-A0AB33A6D4-F1
#
_cell.length_a   1.000
_cell.length_b   1.000
_cell.length_c   1.000
_cell.angle_alpha   90.00
_cell.angle_beta   90.00
_cell.angle_gamma   90.00
#
_symmetry.space_group_name_H-M   'P 1'
#
loop_
_entity.id
_entity.type
_entity.pdbx_description
1 polymer ?
#
loop_
_entity_poly.entity_id
_entity_poly.type
_entity_poly.pdbx_seq_one_letter_code
_entity_poly.pdbx_strand_id
1 'polypeptide(L)'
;MTDFLDVEAFAAMYQPLSAAEKLVAAPLLTVASDWIRDKKPAIADDDPAAKVVTFEVTRDALMYGEFGPVSSFTKTVGHRTKQAAIDREAVEKFIARRHYRMLGLALQAKARGHFPRGDY
;
A
#
# COMPACT_ATOMS: atom_id res chain seq x y z
N MET A 1 12.75 6.41 1.16
CA MET A 1 12.64 4.95 1.04
C MET A 1 12.41 4.63 -0.43
N THR A 2 12.86 3.50 -0.95
CA THR A 2 12.67 3.11 -2.36
C THR A 2 11.35 2.35 -2.51
N ASP A 3 10.51 2.78 -3.44
CA ASP A 3 9.25 2.10 -3.75
C ASP A 3 9.53 0.84 -4.57
N PHE A 4 8.75 -0.23 -4.35
CA PHE A 4 8.94 -1.49 -5.11
C PHE A 4 8.52 -1.38 -6.57
N LEU A 5 7.69 -0.39 -6.88
CA LEU A 5 7.12 -0.16 -8.21
C LEU A 5 6.93 1.34 -8.39
N ASP A 6 7.43 1.89 -9.50
CA ASP A 6 7.15 3.26 -9.89
C ASP A 6 5.82 3.37 -10.68
N VAL A 7 5.39 4.61 -10.93
CA VAL A 7 4.12 4.90 -11.62
C VAL A 7 4.13 4.41 -13.08
N GLU A 8 5.29 4.41 -13.73
CA GLU A 8 5.42 4.00 -15.14
C GLU A 8 5.31 2.48 -15.28
N ALA A 9 6.03 1.74 -14.43
CA ALA A 9 5.95 0.29 -14.30
C ALA A 9 4.54 -0.16 -13.87
N PHE A 10 3.90 0.57 -12.95
CA PHE A 10 2.51 0.32 -12.58
C PHE A 10 1.56 0.49 -13.79
N ALA A 11 1.67 1.59 -14.53
CA ALA A 11 0.84 1.83 -15.70
C ALA A 11 1.07 0.79 -16.82
N ALA A 12 2.30 0.30 -16.98
CA ALA A 12 2.63 -0.76 -17.93
C ALA A 12 1.98 -2.11 -17.56
N MET A 13 1.83 -2.40 -16.26
CA MET A 13 1.20 -3.63 -15.77
C MET A 13 -0.32 -3.56 -15.69
N TYR A 14 -0.89 -2.38 -15.44
CA TYR A 14 -2.32 -2.19 -15.22
C TYR A 14 -3.04 -1.76 -16.50
N GLN A 15 -2.90 -0.48 -16.84
CA GLN A 15 -3.40 0.17 -18.05
C GLN A 15 -2.82 1.60 -18.10
N PRO A 16 -2.84 2.26 -19.27
CA PRO A 16 -2.44 3.66 -19.36
C PRO A 16 -3.23 4.55 -18.39
N LEU A 17 -2.53 5.23 -17.50
CA LEU A 17 -3.12 6.15 -16.52
C LEU A 17 -3.27 7.56 -17.09
N SER A 18 -4.41 8.17 -16.83
CA SER A 18 -4.63 9.62 -17.02
C SER A 18 -3.73 10.44 -16.09
N ALA A 19 -3.58 11.75 -16.40
CA ALA A 19 -2.79 12.65 -15.56
C ALA A 19 -3.29 12.72 -14.11
N ALA A 20 -4.61 12.64 -13.90
CA ALA A 20 -5.21 12.64 -12.58
C ALA A 20 -4.92 11.35 -11.82
N GLU A 21 -5.02 10.19 -12.48
CA GLU A 21 -4.72 8.90 -11.86
C GLU A 21 -3.25 8.77 -11.49
N LYS A 22 -2.32 9.30 -12.30
CA LYS A 22 -0.89 9.32 -11.95
C LYS A 22 -0.61 10.06 -10.64
N LEU A 23 -1.34 11.15 -10.38
CA LEU A 23 -1.21 11.92 -9.13
C LEU A 23 -1.69 11.15 -7.89
N VAL A 24 -2.57 10.16 -8.07
CA VAL A 24 -3.09 9.31 -6.99
C VAL A 24 -2.29 8.02 -6.87
N ALA A 25 -1.88 7.43 -7.98
CA ALA A 25 -1.09 6.19 -8.01
C ALA A 25 0.26 6.37 -7.33
N ALA A 26 0.97 7.48 -7.58
CA ALA A 26 2.28 7.72 -6.97
C ALA A 26 2.27 7.61 -5.42
N PRO A 27 1.44 8.37 -4.69
CA PRO A 27 1.39 8.26 -3.24
C PRO A 27 0.83 6.92 -2.74
N LEU A 28 -0.06 6.25 -3.49
CA LEU A 28 -0.53 4.91 -3.12
C LEU A 28 0.60 3.87 -3.16
N LEU A 29 1.46 3.93 -4.18
CA LEU A 29 2.62 3.05 -4.32
C LEU A 29 3.61 3.25 -3.16
N THR A 30 3.84 4.49 -2.74
CA THR A 30 4.68 4.80 -1.59
C THR A 30 4.06 4.25 -0.29
N VAL A 31 2.78 4.51 -0.02
CA VAL A 31 2.12 4.04 1.21
C VAL A 31 2.09 2.51 1.29
N ALA A 32 1.83 1.83 0.16
CA ALA A 32 1.89 0.37 0.09
C ALA A 32 3.31 -0.16 0.33
N SER A 33 4.33 0.48 -0.26
CA SER A 33 5.74 0.11 -0.06
C SER A 33 6.18 0.28 1.39
N ASP A 34 5.83 1.41 2.00
CA ASP A 34 6.10 1.68 3.42
C ASP A 34 5.39 0.67 4.33
N TRP A 35 4.13 0.31 4.00
CA TRP A 35 3.42 -0.71 4.76
C TRP A 35 4.15 -2.06 4.75
N ILE A 36 4.65 -2.50 3.58
CA ILE A 36 5.39 -3.76 3.45
C ILE A 36 6.68 -3.69 4.25
N ARG A 37 7.46 -2.61 4.13
CA ARG A 37 8.76 -2.47 4.79
C ARG A 37 8.64 -2.42 6.30
N ASP A 38 7.59 -1.84 6.85
CA ASP A 38 7.41 -1.89 8.31
C ASP A 38 7.07 -3.29 8.84
N LYS A 39 6.36 -4.10 8.05
CA LYS A 39 6.06 -5.48 8.41
C LYS A 39 7.24 -6.43 8.12
N LYS A 40 8.08 -6.09 7.14
CA LYS A 40 9.26 -6.86 6.73
C LYS A 40 10.43 -5.92 6.40
N PRO A 41 11.14 -5.38 7.41
CA PRO A 41 12.17 -4.35 7.21
C PRO A 41 13.35 -4.78 6.36
N ALA A 42 13.67 -6.08 6.35
CA ALA A 42 14.78 -6.67 5.61
C ALA A 42 14.38 -7.20 4.20
N ILE A 43 13.22 -6.79 3.67
CA ILE A 43 12.81 -7.19 2.32
C ILE A 43 13.69 -6.49 1.27
N ALA A 44 14.09 -7.22 0.23
CA ALA A 44 14.88 -6.67 -0.86
C ALA A 44 14.02 -5.75 -1.76
N ASP A 45 14.63 -4.70 -2.30
CA ASP A 45 13.96 -3.71 -3.15
C ASP A 45 13.40 -4.30 -4.44
N ASP A 46 13.97 -5.42 -4.90
CA ASP A 46 13.58 -6.11 -6.12
C ASP A 46 12.68 -7.34 -5.88
N ASP A 47 12.25 -7.59 -4.64
CA ASP A 47 11.46 -8.75 -4.25
C ASP A 47 10.18 -8.88 -5.11
N PRO A 48 10.02 -9.99 -5.85
CA PRO A 48 8.91 -10.13 -6.79
C PRO A 48 7.55 -10.22 -6.08
N ALA A 49 7.49 -10.75 -4.86
CA ALA A 49 6.24 -10.80 -4.10
C ALA A 49 5.84 -9.40 -3.62
N ALA A 50 6.80 -8.58 -3.17
CA ALA A 50 6.57 -7.19 -2.80
C ALA A 50 6.01 -6.37 -3.97
N LYS A 51 6.55 -6.57 -5.17
CA LYS A 51 6.07 -5.93 -6.40
C LYS A 51 4.62 -6.29 -6.71
N VAL A 52 4.28 -7.58 -6.67
CA VAL A 52 2.90 -8.03 -6.94
C VAL A 52 1.93 -7.52 -5.89
N VAL A 53 2.30 -7.55 -4.60
CA VAL A 53 1.44 -7.03 -3.53
C VAL A 53 1.20 -5.53 -3.69
N THR A 54 2.26 -4.76 -3.94
CA THR A 54 2.17 -3.30 -4.17
C THR A 54 1.27 -2.98 -5.37
N PHE A 55 1.41 -3.73 -6.45
CA PHE A 55 0.55 -3.63 -7.63
C PHE A 55 -0.91 -3.93 -7.32
N GLU A 56 -1.22 -5.07 -6.72
CA GLU A 56 -2.60 -5.48 -6.44
C GLU A 56 -3.31 -4.51 -5.51
N VAL A 57 -2.63 -4.08 -4.44
CA VAL A 57 -3.18 -3.13 -3.46
C VAL A 57 -3.46 -1.78 -4.12
N THR A 58 -2.53 -1.27 -4.92
CA THR A 58 -2.70 0.01 -5.63
C THR A 58 -3.81 -0.06 -6.69
N ARG A 59 -3.88 -1.17 -7.43
CA ARG A 59 -4.94 -1.44 -8.40
C ARG A 59 -6.30 -1.47 -7.71
N ASP A 60 -6.43 -2.25 -6.64
CA ASP A 60 -7.70 -2.43 -5.94
C ASP A 60 -8.14 -1.12 -5.27
N ALA A 61 -7.20 -0.32 -4.75
CA ALA A 61 -7.48 1.01 -4.24
C ALA A 61 -7.97 1.99 -5.31
N LEU A 62 -7.40 1.94 -6.52
CA LEU A 62 -7.84 2.75 -7.66
C LEU A 62 -9.20 2.28 -8.23
N MET A 63 -9.47 0.97 -8.25
CA MET A 63 -10.67 0.38 -8.84
C MET A 63 -11.89 0.40 -7.92
N TYR A 64 -11.73 -0.04 -6.67
CA TYR A 64 -12.83 -0.37 -5.76
C TYR A 64 -13.01 0.62 -4.62
N GLY A 65 -12.25 1.72 -4.64
CA GLY A 65 -12.17 2.64 -3.52
C GLY A 65 -13.53 2.91 -2.88
N GLU A 66 -13.61 2.67 -1.56
CA GLU A 66 -14.43 3.48 -0.64
C GLU A 66 -14.05 4.98 -0.74
N PHE A 67 -13.03 5.28 -1.55
CA PHE A 67 -12.60 6.55 -2.13
C PHE A 67 -13.30 6.96 -3.44
N GLY A 68 -14.57 6.60 -3.61
CA GLY A 68 -15.43 7.43 -4.46
C GLY A 68 -15.31 8.91 -4.04
N PRO A 69 -15.55 9.83 -4.97
CA PRO A 69 -14.49 10.66 -5.55
C PRO A 69 -13.51 11.23 -4.52
N VAL A 70 -12.32 10.64 -4.41
CA VAL A 70 -11.08 11.24 -3.87
C VAL A 70 -11.18 11.79 -2.44
N SER A 71 -10.54 11.16 -1.46
CA SER A 71 -10.32 11.83 -0.17
C SER A 71 -9.43 13.09 -0.29
N SER A 72 -8.66 13.24 -1.38
CA SER A 72 -8.46 14.47 -2.20
C SER A 72 -7.16 14.42 -3.03
N PHE A 73 -7.05 15.26 -4.07
CA PHE A 73 -5.87 15.38 -4.95
C PHE A 73 -5.30 16.80 -4.93
N THR A 74 -4.00 16.93 -5.24
CA THR A 74 -3.34 18.22 -5.44
C THR A 74 -3.76 18.82 -6.78
N LYS A 75 -4.77 19.69 -6.77
CA LYS A 75 -5.03 20.64 -7.86
C LYS A 75 -4.59 22.02 -7.41
N THR A 76 -3.58 22.57 -8.06
CA THR A 76 -3.32 24.00 -7.96
C THR A 76 -4.33 24.70 -8.86
N VAL A 77 -5.32 25.38 -8.27
CA VAL A 77 -6.21 26.30 -8.99
C VAL A 77 -6.00 27.69 -8.42
N GLY A 78 -5.23 28.52 -9.14
CA GLY A 78 -4.89 29.87 -8.71
C GLY A 78 -4.09 29.88 -7.39
N HIS A 79 -4.59 30.59 -6.37
CA HIS A 79 -3.93 30.80 -5.07
C HIS A 79 -4.28 29.74 -4.02
N ARG A 80 -5.00 28.66 -4.38
CA ARG A 80 -5.42 27.64 -3.41
C ARG A 80 -4.71 26.32 -3.68
N THR A 81 -3.83 25.96 -2.76
CA THR A 81 -3.21 24.63 -2.69
C THR A 81 -4.01 23.78 -1.71
N LYS A 82 -4.56 22.66 -2.18
CA LYS A 82 -5.04 21.60 -1.29
C LYS A 82 -4.01 20.48 -1.29
N GLN A 83 -3.53 20.11 -0.11
CA GLN A 83 -2.72 18.93 0.13
C GLN A 83 -3.50 18.00 1.06
N ALA A 84 -3.42 16.70 0.82
CA ALA A 84 -3.89 15.69 1.75
C ALA A 84 -2.97 14.48 1.72
N ALA A 85 -2.91 13.81 2.86
CA ALA A 85 -2.18 12.57 3.05
C ALA A 85 -3.13 11.40 2.80
N ILE A 86 -2.66 10.39 2.06
CA ILE A 86 -3.33 9.10 1.98
C ILE A 86 -3.04 8.37 3.29
N ASP A 87 -4.09 8.03 4.04
CA ASP A 87 -3.94 7.33 5.29
C ASP A 87 -3.65 5.85 5.07
N ARG A 88 -2.79 5.31 5.93
CA ARG A 88 -2.29 3.94 5.87
C ARG A 88 -3.35 2.92 6.24
N GLU A 89 -4.23 3.24 7.19
CA GLU A 89 -5.34 2.36 7.57
C GLU A 89 -6.26 2.06 6.39
N ALA A 90 -6.36 3.01 5.45
CA ALA A 90 -7.18 2.82 4.28
C ALA A 90 -6.53 1.90 3.23
N VAL A 91 -5.20 1.83 3.17
CA VAL A 91 -4.48 0.85 2.34
C VAL A 91 -4.64 -0.56 2.90
N GLU A 92 -4.64 -0.70 4.24
CA GLU A 92 -4.77 -2.01 4.91
C GLU A 92 -6.09 -2.73 4.58
N LYS A 93 -7.16 -1.98 4.24
CA LYS A 93 -8.44 -2.56 3.78
C LYS A 93 -8.31 -3.39 2.49
N PHE A 94 -7.35 -3.06 1.63
CA PHE A 94 -7.09 -3.78 0.38
C PHE A 94 -6.11 -4.94 0.56
N ILE A 95 -5.53 -5.10 1.75
CA ILE A 95 -4.58 -6.16 2.06
C ILE A 95 -5.32 -7.41 2.51
N ALA A 96 -5.28 -8.44 1.68
CA ALA A 96 -5.90 -9.73 1.94
C ALA A 96 -4.90 -10.73 2.54
N ARG A 97 -5.44 -11.79 3.16
CA ARG A 97 -4.66 -12.93 3.70
C ARG A 97 -3.65 -13.52 2.72
N ARG A 98 -3.95 -13.47 1.41
CA ARG A 98 -3.04 -13.93 0.35
C ARG A 98 -1.73 -13.13 0.33
N HIS A 99 -1.79 -11.82 0.54
CA HIS A 99 -0.63 -10.93 0.51
C HIS A 99 0.33 -11.21 1.67
N TYR A 100 -0.21 -11.49 2.86
CA TYR A 100 0.60 -11.95 3.99
C TYR A 100 1.37 -13.24 3.64
N ARG A 101 0.70 -14.21 3.01
CA ARG A 101 1.35 -15.46 2.59
C ARG A 101 2.43 -15.22 1.54
N MET A 102 2.17 -14.36 0.54
CA MET A 102 3.14 -14.00 -0.50
C MET A 102 4.39 -13.36 0.09
N LEU A 103 4.24 -12.50 1.08
CA LEU A 103 5.35 -11.82 1.75
C LEU A 103 6.08 -12.71 2.77
N GLY A 104 5.56 -13.90 3.06
CA GLY A 104 6.06 -14.78 4.12
C GLY A 104 5.75 -14.27 5.53
N LEU A 105 4.74 -13.40 5.67
CA LEU A 105 4.30 -12.84 6.94
C LEU A 105 3.31 -13.79 7.63
N ALA A 106 3.44 -13.91 8.96
CA ALA A 106 2.49 -14.68 9.76
C ALA A 106 1.11 -14.01 9.75
N LEU A 107 0.07 -14.80 9.48
CA LEU A 107 -1.34 -14.34 9.48
C LEU A 107 -1.87 -14.04 10.89
N GLN A 108 -1.28 -14.67 11.89
CA GLN A 108 -1.60 -14.46 13.29
C GLN A 108 -0.31 -14.12 14.05
N ALA A 109 -0.43 -13.22 15.02
CA ALA A 109 0.65 -12.97 15.94
C ALA A 109 1.01 -14.29 16.63
N LYS A 110 2.29 -14.68 16.58
CA LYS A 110 2.78 -15.80 17.37
C LYS A 110 2.50 -15.48 18.84
N ALA A 111 1.92 -16.41 19.60
CA ALA A 111 1.70 -16.23 21.03
C ALA A 111 3.02 -15.80 21.69
N ARG A 112 3.04 -14.61 22.30
CA ARG A 112 4.26 -14.04 22.93
C ARG A 112 4.40 -14.40 24.41
N GLY A 113 3.41 -15.08 24.98
CA GLY A 113 3.41 -15.51 26.37
C GLY A 113 2.78 -16.88 26.52
N HIS A 114 3.45 -17.75 27.27
CA HIS A 114 2.85 -18.92 27.91
C HIS A 114 2.67 -18.51 29.37
N PHE A 115 1.42 -18.38 29.83
CA PHE A 115 1.12 -18.16 31.24
C PHE A 115 0.89 -19.53 31.87
N PRO A 116 1.89 -20.16 32.50
CA PRO A 116 1.67 -21.41 33.21
C PRO A 116 0.65 -21.17 34.32
N ARG A 117 -0.17 -22.19 34.59
CA ARG A 117 -1.22 -22.12 35.61
C ARG A 117 -0.57 -21.87 36.98
N GLY A 118 -0.79 -20.68 37.54
CA GLY A 118 -0.26 -20.28 38.87
C GLY A 118 0.74 -19.12 38.88
N ASP A 119 1.02 -18.48 37.73
CA ASP A 119 1.95 -17.35 37.62
C ASP A 119 1.23 -15.98 37.71
N TYR A 120 0.52 -15.75 38.82
CA TYR A 120 -0.19 -14.50 39.14
C TYR A 120 0.52 -13.69 40.21
#